data_AF-I2Q333-F1
#
_entry.id   AF-I2Q333-F1
#
_cell.length_a   1.000
_cell.length_b   1.000
_cell.length_c   1.000
_cell.angle_alpha   90.00
_cell.angle_beta   90.00
_cell.angle_gamma   90.00
#
_symmetry.space_group_name_H-M   'P 1'
#
loop_
_entity.id
_entity.type
_entity.pdbx_description
1 polymer ?
#
loop_
_entity_poly.entity_id
_entity_poly.type
_entity_poly.pdbx_seq_one_letter_code
_entity_poly.pdbx_strand_id
1 'polypeptide(L)'
;MSADTGRPVVVYHHRTQGVDAQGIHVREMCRAFERIGYRVAKVALHADEQVGRDSRPGLLSGLVSRLPPLAYELLELGYNLVGIPRLYRTVRRERPAFLYERYSLSNLSGVVVSRLTGVPLVLEVNSPLAREKAAHGGLAFPRLAQALETWIVNHADRTVAVSEVLRRMLVEKGADAARIAVMHNGVNPEDFAGLETREPAGRATVRVGFTGWFRPWHGLAEMVAALDDQGLFASGLEVLLVGDGPVRPELERLVRERSLEGRVVITGPVDRETLVAHLAAMDIAVQPAATAYASPMKLFEYLAAGKAVVAPDQANIREVVRDGVEAVLFAPGDFAGFARRVEELAKDPALRQRLGEAGRRSMAAGRRTWKENAARVAALVAALIA
;
A
#
# COMPACT_ATOMS: atom_id res chain seq x y z
N MET A 1 26.27 -23.50 -14.99
CA MET A 1 26.15 -22.05 -14.69
C MET A 1 26.20 -21.24 -15.98
N SER A 2 25.12 -21.23 -16.75
CA SER A 2 24.98 -20.42 -17.97
C SER A 2 23.51 -20.07 -18.17
N ALA A 3 23.26 -18.89 -18.74
CA ALA A 3 21.97 -18.27 -19.13
C ALA A 3 21.34 -17.25 -18.16
N ASP A 4 21.91 -16.04 -18.05
CA ASP A 4 21.14 -14.83 -17.68
C ASP A 4 21.69 -13.52 -18.27
N THR A 5 22.54 -13.58 -19.29
CA THR A 5 23.28 -12.41 -19.82
C THR A 5 22.52 -11.58 -20.86
N GLY A 6 21.26 -11.92 -21.17
CA GLY A 6 20.48 -11.28 -22.26
C GLY A 6 19.28 -10.44 -21.82
N ARG A 7 18.83 -10.53 -20.56
CA ARG A 7 17.66 -9.76 -20.10
C ARG A 7 18.05 -8.33 -19.73
N PRO A 8 17.28 -7.30 -20.13
CA PRO A 8 17.51 -5.95 -19.67
C PRO A 8 17.36 -5.88 -18.14
N VAL A 9 18.17 -5.04 -17.50
CA VAL A 9 18.22 -4.95 -16.03
C VAL A 9 17.50 -3.69 -15.55
N VAL A 10 16.72 -3.83 -14.48
CA VAL A 10 16.21 -2.69 -13.69
C VAL A 10 16.94 -2.68 -12.36
N VAL A 11 17.49 -1.53 -11.98
CA VAL A 11 17.99 -1.35 -10.62
C VAL A 11 16.86 -0.78 -9.77
N TYR A 12 16.37 -1.56 -8.79
CA TYR A 12 15.34 -1.13 -7.85
C TYR A 12 16.00 -0.60 -6.57
N HIS A 13 15.85 0.68 -6.27
CA HIS A 13 16.46 1.34 -5.12
C HIS A 13 15.42 1.73 -4.06
N HIS A 14 15.65 1.36 -2.80
CA HIS A 14 14.77 1.76 -1.69
C HIS A 14 15.50 1.76 -0.32
N ARG A 15 14.92 2.45 0.66
CA ARG A 15 15.41 2.48 2.06
C ARG A 15 14.48 1.78 3.05
N THR A 16 13.41 1.14 2.57
CA THR A 16 12.37 0.53 3.42
C THR A 16 12.85 -0.77 4.09
N GLN A 17 12.33 -1.06 5.29
CA GLN A 17 12.67 -2.27 6.06
C GLN A 17 11.84 -3.51 5.67
N GLY A 18 10.83 -3.38 4.81
CA GLY A 18 10.13 -4.52 4.20
C GLY A 18 9.11 -5.28 5.06
N VAL A 19 8.85 -4.82 6.29
CA VAL A 19 8.01 -5.53 7.28
C VAL A 19 6.50 -5.28 7.17
N ASP A 20 6.08 -4.27 6.39
CA ASP A 20 4.67 -3.86 6.28
C ASP A 20 4.21 -3.76 4.82
N ALA A 21 3.12 -3.00 4.58
CA ALA A 21 2.59 -2.73 3.24
C ALA A 21 3.66 -2.26 2.23
N GLN A 22 4.69 -1.54 2.68
CA GLN A 22 5.77 -1.10 1.81
C GLN A 22 6.61 -2.28 1.30
N GLY A 23 6.79 -3.31 2.11
CA GLY A 23 7.50 -4.53 1.72
C GLY A 23 6.73 -5.35 0.69
N ILE A 24 5.40 -5.44 0.84
CA ILE A 24 4.52 -6.07 -0.15
C ILE A 24 4.67 -5.35 -1.49
N HIS A 25 4.52 -4.03 -1.49
CA HIS A 25 4.67 -3.20 -2.69
C HIS A 25 6.01 -3.44 -3.41
N VAL A 26 7.14 -3.35 -2.68
CA VAL A 26 8.47 -3.56 -3.27
C VAL A 26 8.58 -4.95 -3.90
N ARG A 27 8.13 -6.00 -3.20
CA ARG A 27 8.18 -7.38 -3.72
C ARG A 27 7.32 -7.54 -4.97
N GLU A 28 6.11 -7.01 -4.97
CA GLU A 28 5.18 -7.15 -6.09
C GLU A 28 5.62 -6.35 -7.32
N MET A 29 6.16 -5.14 -7.15
CA MET A 29 6.77 -4.40 -8.27
C MET A 29 8.02 -5.11 -8.83
N CYS A 30 8.90 -5.66 -7.98
CA CYS A 30 10.05 -6.45 -8.46
C CYS A 30 9.59 -7.67 -9.26
N ARG A 31 8.65 -8.46 -8.73
CA ARG A 31 8.06 -9.61 -9.44
C ARG A 31 7.39 -9.21 -10.74
N ALA A 32 6.73 -8.05 -10.77
CA ALA A 32 6.09 -7.54 -11.98
C ALA A 32 7.10 -7.21 -13.07
N PHE A 33 8.24 -6.58 -12.75
CA PHE A 33 9.34 -6.36 -13.69
C PHE A 33 9.90 -7.69 -14.22
N GLU A 34 10.08 -8.68 -13.35
CA GLU A 34 10.54 -10.03 -13.74
C GLU A 34 9.56 -10.71 -14.70
N ARG A 35 8.25 -10.60 -14.44
CA ARG A 35 7.19 -11.16 -15.29
C ARG A 35 7.11 -10.55 -16.69
N ILE A 36 7.59 -9.31 -16.86
CA ILE A 36 7.67 -8.67 -18.18
C ILE A 36 9.07 -8.76 -18.81
N GLY A 37 9.96 -9.60 -18.24
CA GLY A 37 11.22 -9.98 -18.87
C GLY A 37 12.47 -9.24 -18.40
N TYR A 38 12.37 -8.37 -17.39
CA TYR A 38 13.56 -7.74 -16.79
C TYR A 38 14.22 -8.63 -15.74
N ARG A 39 15.50 -8.41 -15.52
CA ARG A 39 16.19 -8.85 -14.31
C ARG A 39 16.20 -7.69 -13.31
N VAL A 40 15.86 -7.95 -12.05
CA VAL A 40 15.82 -6.91 -11.02
C VAL A 40 17.05 -6.98 -10.11
N ALA A 41 17.87 -5.92 -10.12
CA ALA A 41 18.97 -5.75 -9.19
C ALA A 41 18.53 -4.80 -8.05
N LYS A 42 18.26 -5.37 -6.87
CA LYS A 42 17.84 -4.59 -5.70
C LYS A 42 19.03 -3.90 -5.02
N VAL A 43 18.87 -2.63 -4.66
CA VAL A 43 19.80 -1.87 -3.84
C VAL A 43 19.03 -1.34 -2.63
N ALA A 44 19.32 -1.89 -1.45
CA ALA A 44 18.74 -1.48 -0.19
C ALA A 44 19.81 -1.44 0.91
N LEU A 45 19.57 -0.65 1.97
CA LEU A 45 20.49 -0.57 3.12
C LEU A 45 20.37 -1.81 4.02
N HIS A 46 19.18 -2.41 4.12
CA HIS A 46 18.94 -3.65 4.86
C HIS A 46 19.11 -4.83 3.91
N ALA A 47 19.86 -5.85 4.32
CA ALA A 47 20.01 -7.07 3.53
C ALA A 47 18.63 -7.73 3.38
N ASP A 48 18.27 -8.12 2.16
CA ASP A 48 17.22 -9.09 1.89
C ASP A 48 17.67 -10.46 2.42
N GLU A 49 17.72 -10.64 3.73
CA GLU A 49 17.50 -11.97 4.25
C GLU A 49 15.99 -12.22 4.19
N GLN A 50 15.61 -13.45 3.90
CA GLN A 50 14.26 -13.96 4.15
C GLN A 50 14.00 -13.84 5.65
N VAL A 51 13.66 -12.63 6.09
CA VAL A 51 13.44 -12.32 7.48
C VAL A 51 12.13 -13.01 7.87
N GLY A 52 12.28 -14.14 8.55
CA GLY A 52 11.22 -14.72 9.36
C GLY A 52 10.61 -13.65 10.26
N ARG A 53 9.31 -13.79 10.49
CA ARG A 53 8.38 -12.83 11.13
C ARG A 53 8.80 -12.25 12.50
N ASP A 54 9.92 -12.69 13.07
CA ASP A 54 10.39 -12.33 14.41
C ASP A 54 11.60 -11.38 14.45
N SER A 55 11.78 -10.52 13.44
CA SER A 55 12.78 -9.46 13.56
C SER A 55 12.32 -8.35 14.50
N ARG A 56 12.68 -8.49 15.77
CA ARG A 56 12.70 -7.37 16.73
C ARG A 56 13.47 -6.20 16.10
N PRO A 57 13.01 -4.95 16.25
CA PRO A 57 13.80 -3.79 15.84
C PRO A 57 15.17 -3.91 16.50
N GLY A 58 16.25 -3.98 15.72
CA GLY A 58 17.60 -4.09 16.26
C GLY A 58 17.85 -2.93 17.23
N LEU A 59 18.67 -3.13 18.27
CA LEU A 59 19.00 -2.13 19.31
C LEU A 59 19.28 -0.73 18.72
N LEU A 60 19.93 -0.67 17.57
CA LEU A 60 20.22 0.56 16.82
C LEU A 60 18.97 1.31 16.33
N SER A 61 17.92 0.61 15.90
CA SER A 61 16.68 1.24 15.41
C SER A 61 15.90 1.94 16.53
N GLY A 62 15.88 1.37 17.73
CA GLY A 62 15.27 1.99 18.91
C GLY A 62 16.07 3.18 19.47
N LEU A 63 17.38 3.21 19.22
CA LEU A 63 18.22 4.38 19.53
C LEU A 63 18.00 5.51 18.51
N VAL A 64 17.93 5.18 17.21
CA VAL A 64 17.67 6.15 16.14
C VAL A 64 16.29 6.81 16.29
N SER A 65 15.27 6.08 16.74
CA SER A 65 13.92 6.63 16.95
C SER A 65 13.81 7.61 18.12
N ARG A 66 14.83 7.71 18.98
CA ARG A 66 14.88 8.64 20.13
C ARG A 66 15.73 9.88 19.85
N LEU A 67 16.30 9.98 18.64
CA LEU A 67 17.13 11.13 18.27
C LEU A 67 16.27 12.40 18.15
N PRO A 68 16.81 13.57 18.55
CA PRO A 68 16.19 14.85 18.25
C PRO A 68 15.98 15.03 16.73
N PRO A 69 14.93 15.77 16.29
CA PRO A 69 14.62 15.95 14.87
C PRO A 69 15.82 16.37 14.01
N LEU A 70 16.63 17.31 14.51
CA LEU A 70 17.85 17.77 13.83
C LEU A 70 18.84 16.63 13.56
N ALA A 71 19.14 15.81 14.58
CA ALA A 71 20.09 14.72 14.46
C ALA A 71 19.58 13.63 13.51
N TYR A 72 18.27 13.36 13.54
CA TYR A 72 17.63 12.43 12.63
C TYR A 72 17.67 12.92 11.18
N GLU A 73 17.36 14.20 10.91
CA GLU A 73 17.46 14.79 9.57
C GLU A 73 18.89 14.77 9.02
N LEU A 74 19.88 15.09 9.86
CA LEU A 74 21.29 15.00 9.48
C LEU A 74 21.69 13.56 9.15
N LEU A 75 21.17 12.57 9.87
CA LEU A 75 21.39 11.16 9.56
C LEU A 75 20.71 10.76 8.23
N GLU A 76 19.50 11.26 7.97
CA GLU A 76 18.81 11.04 6.70
C GLU A 76 19.55 11.64 5.51
N LEU A 77 20.13 12.84 5.67
CA LEU A 77 20.99 13.47 4.67
C LEU A 77 22.33 12.73 4.52
N GLY A 78 22.93 12.33 5.64
CA GLY A 78 24.18 11.57 5.70
C GLY A 78 24.11 10.23 4.97
N TYR A 79 22.92 9.63 4.86
CA TYR A 79 22.69 8.44 4.05
C TYR A 79 23.22 8.60 2.62
N ASN A 80 23.15 9.80 2.03
CA ASN A 80 23.60 10.04 0.66
C ASN A 80 25.10 9.75 0.47
N LEU A 81 25.92 9.87 1.52
CA LEU A 81 27.35 9.53 1.49
C LEU A 81 27.59 8.02 1.27
N VAL A 82 26.61 7.19 1.61
CA VAL A 82 26.65 5.73 1.44
C VAL A 82 25.79 5.27 0.26
N GLY A 83 24.60 5.84 0.12
CA GLY A 83 23.62 5.53 -0.92
C GLY A 83 24.14 5.82 -2.32
N ILE A 84 24.71 7.00 -2.56
CA ILE A 84 25.23 7.40 -3.87
C ILE A 84 26.34 6.46 -4.35
N PRO A 85 27.44 6.21 -3.59
CA PRO A 85 28.50 5.31 -4.07
C PRO A 85 28.02 3.88 -4.25
N ARG A 86 27.11 3.39 -3.40
CA ARG A 86 26.56 2.03 -3.53
C ARG A 86 25.72 1.89 -4.78
N LEU A 87 24.79 2.82 -5.01
CA LEU A 87 23.94 2.81 -6.20
C LEU A 87 24.78 2.98 -7.46
N TYR A 88 25.74 3.91 -7.48
CA TYR A 88 26.65 4.12 -8.60
C TYR A 88 27.43 2.85 -8.98
N ARG A 89 28.03 2.15 -8.00
CA ARG A 89 28.76 0.88 -8.25
C ARG A 89 27.85 -0.19 -8.86
N THR A 90 26.61 -0.31 -8.37
CA THR A 90 25.63 -1.23 -8.95
C THR A 90 25.29 -0.83 -10.39
N VAL A 91 25.03 0.44 -10.67
CA VAL A 91 24.72 0.91 -12.03
C VAL A 91 25.89 0.62 -12.99
N ARG A 92 27.14 0.85 -12.56
CA ARG A 92 28.33 0.55 -13.37
C ARG A 92 28.51 -0.95 -13.64
N ARG A 93 28.15 -1.81 -12.68
CA ARG A 93 28.23 -3.27 -12.78
C ARG A 93 27.11 -3.85 -13.65
N GLU A 94 25.88 -3.45 -13.38
CA GLU A 94 24.67 -4.04 -13.97
C GLU A 94 24.31 -3.43 -15.33
N ARG A 95 24.74 -2.18 -15.60
CA ARG A 95 24.39 -1.40 -16.80
C ARG A 95 22.87 -1.44 -17.08
N PRO A 96 22.04 -0.99 -16.14
CA PRO A 96 20.59 -1.12 -16.24
C PRO A 96 19.99 -0.27 -17.35
N ALA A 97 18.83 -0.71 -17.85
CA ALA A 97 18.00 0.06 -18.76
C ALA A 97 17.44 1.33 -18.07
N PHE A 98 17.11 1.23 -16.78
CA PHE A 98 16.68 2.37 -15.95
C PHE A 98 16.82 2.07 -14.46
N LEU A 99 16.75 3.14 -13.66
CA LEU A 99 16.61 3.11 -12.20
C LEU A 99 15.13 3.25 -11.84
N TYR A 100 14.65 2.40 -10.93
CA TYR A 100 13.36 2.56 -10.30
C TYR A 100 13.56 2.82 -8.81
N GLU A 101 13.30 4.04 -8.36
CA GLU A 101 13.56 4.43 -6.97
C GLU A 101 12.25 4.65 -6.22
N ARG A 102 12.06 3.95 -5.11
CA ARG A 102 10.99 4.27 -4.16
C ARG A 102 11.43 5.45 -3.30
N TYR A 103 10.72 6.56 -3.42
CA TYR A 103 11.05 7.80 -2.73
C TYR A 103 11.17 7.60 -1.21
N SER A 104 12.19 8.23 -0.64
CA SER A 104 12.47 8.35 0.78
C SER A 104 12.95 9.77 1.05
N LEU A 105 12.55 10.37 2.16
CA LEU A 105 12.84 11.77 2.44
C LEU A 105 14.35 12.06 2.38
N SER A 106 14.71 13.15 1.72
CA SER A 106 16.11 13.62 1.57
C SER A 106 17.06 12.64 0.87
N ASN A 107 16.56 11.60 0.19
CA ASN A 107 17.38 10.69 -0.60
C ASN A 107 17.62 11.28 -2.00
N LEU A 108 18.85 11.72 -2.26
CA LEU A 108 19.31 12.28 -3.53
C LEU A 108 19.93 11.22 -4.45
N SER A 109 20.07 9.97 -3.98
CA SER A 109 20.88 8.94 -4.64
C SER A 109 20.45 8.68 -6.07
N GLY A 110 19.15 8.46 -6.32
CA GLY A 110 18.62 8.22 -7.66
C GLY A 110 18.97 9.34 -8.63
N VAL A 111 18.65 10.59 -8.25
CA VAL A 111 18.86 11.78 -9.11
C VAL A 111 20.35 11.98 -9.41
N VAL A 112 21.20 11.91 -8.39
CA VAL A 112 22.65 12.11 -8.56
C VAL A 112 23.24 11.02 -9.45
N VAL A 113 22.92 9.75 -9.20
CA VAL A 113 23.49 8.64 -9.98
C VAL A 113 22.96 8.64 -11.41
N SER A 114 21.67 8.93 -11.63
CA SER A 114 21.10 9.09 -12.96
C SER A 114 21.87 10.15 -13.76
N ARG A 115 22.10 11.34 -13.20
CA ARG A 115 22.87 12.41 -13.86
C ARG A 115 24.31 12.04 -14.16
N LEU A 116 24.98 11.33 -13.24
CA LEU A 116 26.37 10.92 -13.41
C LEU A 116 26.55 9.80 -14.45
N THR A 117 25.51 9.03 -14.74
CA THR A 117 25.59 7.83 -15.59
C THR A 117 24.80 7.93 -16.88
N GLY A 118 23.89 8.91 -17.00
CA GLY A 118 22.94 9.03 -18.10
C GLY A 118 21.81 7.99 -18.07
N VAL A 119 21.73 7.15 -17.03
CA VAL A 119 20.68 6.14 -16.91
C VAL A 119 19.37 6.81 -16.47
N PRO A 120 18.23 6.60 -17.16
CA PRO A 120 16.96 7.20 -16.78
C PRO A 120 16.49 6.79 -15.38
N LEU A 121 15.91 7.73 -14.65
CA LEU A 121 15.32 7.55 -13.32
C LEU A 121 13.79 7.69 -13.38
N VAL A 122 13.13 6.63 -12.90
CA VAL A 122 11.72 6.68 -12.52
C VAL A 122 11.61 6.71 -11.01
N LEU A 123 11.06 7.80 -10.47
CA LEU A 123 10.86 7.99 -9.04
C LEU A 123 9.41 7.65 -8.65
N GLU A 124 9.22 6.68 -7.78
CA GLU A 124 7.91 6.31 -7.25
C GLU A 124 7.65 7.01 -5.90
N VAL A 125 6.65 7.88 -5.88
CA VAL A 125 6.21 8.61 -4.69
C VAL A 125 4.92 7.98 -4.17
N ASN A 126 5.03 7.38 -2.98
CA ASN A 126 3.90 6.75 -2.29
C ASN A 126 3.25 7.67 -1.26
N SER A 127 3.97 8.75 -0.88
CA SER A 127 3.58 9.60 0.23
C SER A 127 4.27 10.98 0.15
N PRO A 128 3.61 12.06 0.61
CA PRO A 128 4.20 13.39 0.72
C PRO A 128 5.03 13.47 2.01
N LEU A 129 6.17 12.78 2.03
CA LEU A 129 6.96 12.52 3.24
C LEU A 129 7.37 13.80 3.97
N ALA A 130 7.66 14.88 3.25
CA ALA A 130 7.96 16.18 3.88
C ALA A 130 6.76 16.70 4.70
N ARG A 131 5.55 16.62 4.15
CA ARG A 131 4.31 17.04 4.82
C ARG A 131 3.96 16.14 5.99
N GLU A 132 4.07 14.82 5.84
CA GLU A 132 3.78 13.87 6.91
C GLU A 132 4.68 14.08 8.13
N LYS A 133 6.00 14.16 7.93
CA LYS A 133 6.92 14.33 9.04
C LYS A 133 6.77 15.71 9.70
N ALA A 134 6.49 16.76 8.91
CA ALA A 134 6.20 18.09 9.45
C ALA A 134 4.95 18.09 10.35
N ALA A 135 3.89 17.37 9.97
CA ALA A 135 2.64 17.32 10.73
C ALA A 135 2.80 16.68 12.12
N HIS A 136 3.82 15.86 12.33
CA HIS A 136 4.14 15.23 13.60
C HIS A 136 5.29 15.91 14.36
N GLY A 137 5.71 17.11 13.96
CA GLY A 137 6.82 17.83 14.59
C GLY A 137 8.19 17.16 14.39
N GLY A 138 8.29 16.22 13.43
CA GLY A 138 9.46 15.39 13.22
C GLY A 138 10.57 16.05 12.38
N LEU A 139 10.46 17.36 12.09
CA LEU A 139 11.42 18.10 11.28
C LEU A 139 11.86 19.39 11.99
N ALA A 140 13.16 19.54 12.22
CA ALA A 140 13.83 20.79 12.50
C ALA A 140 13.82 21.75 11.29
N PHE A 141 13.90 21.25 10.05
CA PHE A 141 13.91 22.08 8.84
C PHE A 141 12.81 21.72 7.82
N PRO A 142 11.52 21.93 8.16
CA PRO A 142 10.40 21.53 7.29
C PRO A 142 10.41 22.19 5.91
N ARG A 143 10.89 23.44 5.79
CA ARG A 143 11.01 24.13 4.49
C ARG A 143 12.09 23.50 3.61
N LEU A 144 13.23 23.12 4.20
CA LEU A 144 14.31 22.44 3.47
C LEU A 144 13.85 21.06 3.01
N ALA A 145 13.20 20.29 3.88
CA ALA A 145 12.64 18.99 3.53
C ALA A 145 11.65 19.08 2.35
N GLN A 146 10.74 20.07 2.37
CA GLN A 146 9.80 20.31 1.26
C GLN A 146 10.52 20.74 -0.02
N ALA A 147 11.53 21.62 0.08
CA ALA A 147 12.32 22.06 -1.07
C ALA A 147 13.08 20.90 -1.71
N LEU A 148 13.69 20.02 -0.89
CA LEU A 148 14.38 18.82 -1.36
C LEU A 148 13.41 17.83 -2.00
N GLU A 149 12.24 17.57 -1.41
CA GLU A 149 11.20 16.71 -2.01
C GLU A 149 10.80 17.21 -3.39
N THR A 150 10.49 18.50 -3.50
CA THR A 150 10.09 19.14 -4.75
C THR A 150 11.21 19.09 -5.78
N TRP A 151 12.46 19.35 -5.36
CA TRP A 151 13.63 19.25 -6.20
C TRP A 151 13.83 17.84 -6.74
N ILE A 152 13.78 16.81 -5.88
CA ILE A 152 13.94 15.40 -6.26
C ILE A 152 12.86 15.00 -7.27
N VAL A 153 11.59 15.30 -7.00
CA VAL A 153 10.46 15.01 -7.91
C VAL A 153 10.64 15.68 -9.27
N ASN A 154 11.10 16.92 -9.29
CA ASN A 154 11.36 17.66 -10.53
C ASN A 154 12.62 17.22 -11.26
N HIS A 155 13.51 16.48 -10.61
CA HIS A 155 14.81 16.10 -11.17
C HIS A 155 14.92 14.62 -11.55
N ALA A 156 13.89 13.83 -11.26
CA ALA A 156 13.68 12.54 -11.91
C ALA A 156 13.21 12.73 -13.36
N ASP A 157 13.57 11.80 -14.25
CA ASP A 157 13.12 11.85 -15.65
C ASP A 157 11.60 11.63 -15.75
N ARG A 158 11.08 10.74 -14.90
CA ARG A 158 9.64 10.60 -14.63
C ARG A 158 9.38 10.36 -13.15
N THR A 159 8.28 10.91 -12.67
CA THR A 159 7.74 10.62 -11.34
C THR A 159 6.43 9.84 -11.49
N VAL A 160 6.26 8.81 -10.67
CA VAL A 160 5.03 8.04 -10.55
C VAL A 160 4.42 8.30 -9.17
N ALA A 161 3.23 8.90 -9.14
CA ALA A 161 2.46 9.08 -7.91
C ALA A 161 1.37 8.02 -7.80
N VAL A 162 1.17 7.47 -6.60
CA VAL A 162 0.20 6.37 -6.40
C VAL A 162 -1.27 6.78 -6.47
N SER A 163 -1.58 8.08 -6.48
CA SER A 163 -2.95 8.60 -6.63
C SER A 163 -2.95 9.99 -7.26
N GLU A 164 -4.09 10.40 -7.81
CA GLU A 164 -4.28 11.77 -8.29
C GLU A 164 -4.30 12.76 -7.12
N VAL A 165 -4.84 12.39 -5.96
CA VAL A 165 -4.70 13.20 -4.73
C VAL A 165 -3.23 13.50 -4.44
N LEU A 166 -2.36 12.48 -4.44
CA LEU A 166 -0.94 12.66 -4.17
C LEU A 166 -0.26 13.50 -5.25
N ARG A 167 -0.58 13.27 -6.53
CA ARG A 167 -0.09 14.11 -7.63
C ARG A 167 -0.44 15.58 -7.41
N ARG A 168 -1.70 15.90 -7.10
CA ARG A 168 -2.12 17.28 -6.81
C ARG A 168 -1.36 17.87 -5.64
N MET A 169 -1.17 17.12 -4.56
CA MET A 169 -0.40 17.57 -3.41
C MET A 169 1.06 17.89 -3.74
N LEU A 170 1.70 17.12 -4.62
CA LEU A 170 3.07 17.39 -5.08
C LEU A 170 3.10 18.64 -5.97
N VAL A 171 2.14 18.78 -6.89
CA VAL A 171 2.02 19.95 -7.79
C VAL A 171 1.77 21.25 -7.00
N GLU A 172 0.91 21.21 -5.99
CA GLU A 172 0.67 22.32 -5.06
C GLU A 172 1.95 22.78 -4.32
N LYS A 173 2.97 21.91 -4.24
CA LYS A 173 4.27 22.23 -3.64
C LYS A 173 5.34 22.64 -4.65
N GLY A 174 4.99 22.75 -5.93
CA GLY A 174 5.87 23.22 -7.00
C GLY A 174 6.46 22.11 -7.87
N ALA A 175 5.93 20.88 -7.78
CA ALA A 175 6.29 19.83 -8.72
C ALA A 175 5.67 20.06 -10.11
N ASP A 176 6.43 19.77 -11.16
CA ASP A 176 5.99 19.86 -12.55
C ASP A 176 4.98 18.76 -12.87
N ALA A 177 3.75 19.17 -13.10
CA ALA A 177 2.61 18.30 -13.39
C ALA A 177 2.80 17.43 -14.63
N ALA A 178 3.63 17.85 -15.60
CA ALA A 178 3.91 17.12 -16.83
C ALA A 178 4.88 15.95 -16.62
N ARG A 179 5.63 15.95 -15.51
CA ARG A 179 6.58 14.88 -15.16
C ARG A 179 5.96 13.78 -14.30
N ILE A 180 4.78 14.03 -13.74
CA ILE A 180 4.12 13.11 -12.81
C ILE A 180 3.02 12.34 -13.53
N ALA A 181 3.24 11.03 -13.68
CA ALA A 181 2.20 10.08 -14.06
C ALA A 181 1.50 9.52 -12.81
N VAL A 182 0.19 9.30 -12.89
CA VAL A 182 -0.55 8.61 -11.83
C VAL A 182 -0.62 7.11 -12.14
N MET A 183 -0.20 6.32 -11.16
CA MET A 183 -0.26 4.86 -11.23
C MET A 183 -0.67 4.31 -9.86
N HIS A 184 -1.94 3.93 -9.74
CA HIS A 184 -2.43 3.24 -8.55
C HIS A 184 -1.67 1.94 -8.30
N ASN A 185 -1.66 1.51 -7.04
CA ASN A 185 -1.18 0.19 -6.69
C ASN A 185 -1.97 -0.90 -7.43
N GLY A 186 -1.31 -2.03 -7.65
CA GLY A 186 -1.88 -3.16 -8.36
C GLY A 186 -2.40 -4.25 -7.42
N VAL A 187 -3.02 -5.25 -8.04
CA VAL A 187 -3.29 -6.56 -7.47
C VAL A 187 -2.83 -7.63 -8.46
N ASN A 188 -2.65 -8.86 -7.99
CA ASN A 188 -2.48 -10.05 -8.82
C ASN A 188 -3.83 -10.79 -8.85
N PRO A 189 -4.67 -10.61 -9.89
CA PRO A 189 -5.97 -11.27 -9.96
C PRO A 189 -5.88 -12.79 -9.92
N GLU A 190 -4.76 -13.35 -10.41
CA GLU A 190 -4.46 -14.78 -10.37
C GLU A 190 -4.42 -15.35 -8.95
N ASP A 191 -4.09 -14.55 -7.93
CA ASP A 191 -4.10 -14.97 -6.52
C ASP A 191 -5.52 -15.33 -6.03
N PHE A 192 -6.54 -14.83 -6.74
CA PHE A 192 -7.95 -14.99 -6.40
C PHE A 192 -8.70 -15.84 -7.43
N ALA A 193 -7.98 -16.43 -8.38
CA ALA A 193 -8.54 -17.34 -9.37
C ALA A 193 -9.14 -18.57 -8.66
N GLY A 194 -10.42 -18.81 -8.86
CA GLY A 194 -11.16 -19.90 -8.20
C GLY A 194 -11.99 -19.48 -6.99
N LEU A 195 -11.89 -18.22 -6.53
CA LEU A 195 -12.87 -17.69 -5.58
C LEU A 195 -14.21 -17.45 -6.30
N GLU A 196 -15.22 -18.25 -5.96
CA GLU A 196 -16.58 -17.98 -6.37
C GLU A 196 -17.05 -16.64 -5.75
N THR A 197 -17.71 -15.80 -6.55
CA THR A 197 -18.44 -14.63 -6.03
C THR A 197 -19.72 -15.02 -5.30
N ARG A 198 -20.12 -16.29 -5.38
CA ARG A 198 -21.37 -16.77 -4.82
C ARG A 198 -21.23 -16.92 -3.32
N GLU A 199 -22.28 -16.53 -2.62
CA GLU A 199 -22.40 -16.80 -1.20
C GLU A 199 -22.28 -18.31 -0.95
N PRO A 200 -21.51 -18.75 0.06
CA PRO A 200 -21.55 -20.13 0.50
C PRO A 200 -22.99 -20.47 0.90
N ALA A 201 -23.66 -21.31 0.11
CA ALA A 201 -25.04 -21.70 0.38
C ALA A 201 -25.16 -22.27 1.81
N GLY A 202 -26.09 -21.71 2.61
CA GLY A 202 -26.44 -22.25 3.92
C GLY A 202 -25.69 -21.69 5.13
N ARG A 203 -24.85 -20.65 4.99
CA ARG A 203 -24.40 -19.89 6.17
C ARG A 203 -25.49 -18.95 6.66
N ALA A 204 -25.96 -19.17 7.89
CA ALA A 204 -26.92 -18.27 8.57
C ALA A 204 -26.28 -16.95 9.02
N THR A 205 -24.95 -16.90 9.10
CA THR A 205 -24.17 -15.83 9.74
C THR A 205 -23.41 -15.03 8.69
N VAL A 206 -23.60 -13.71 8.66
CA VAL A 206 -22.85 -12.79 7.78
C VAL A 206 -21.52 -12.43 8.42
N ARG A 207 -20.42 -12.62 7.70
CA ARG A 207 -19.08 -12.33 8.17
C ARG A 207 -18.50 -11.10 7.50
N VAL A 208 -18.22 -10.10 8.32
CA VAL A 208 -17.51 -8.87 7.97
C VAL A 208 -16.02 -9.07 8.21
N GLY A 209 -15.16 -8.61 7.31
CA GLY A 209 -13.73 -8.86 7.49
C GLY A 209 -12.81 -7.74 7.05
N PHE A 210 -11.71 -7.64 7.79
CA PHE A 210 -10.61 -6.72 7.54
C PHE A 210 -9.32 -7.52 7.44
N THR A 211 -8.44 -7.11 6.52
CA THR A 211 -7.11 -7.69 6.35
C THR A 211 -6.03 -6.63 6.54
N GLY A 212 -4.83 -7.03 6.95
CA GLY A 212 -3.63 -6.20 6.97
C GLY A 212 -3.21 -5.74 8.36
N TRP A 213 -2.25 -4.81 8.41
CA TRP A 213 -1.63 -4.38 9.67
C TRP A 213 -2.62 -3.59 10.54
N PHE A 214 -2.67 -3.83 11.84
CA PHE A 214 -3.56 -3.11 12.76
C PHE A 214 -2.87 -1.86 13.29
N ARG A 215 -3.16 -0.71 12.67
CA ARG A 215 -2.61 0.60 13.05
C ARG A 215 -3.71 1.48 13.65
N PRO A 216 -3.37 2.44 14.52
CA PRO A 216 -4.37 3.35 15.11
C PRO A 216 -5.27 4.01 14.07
N TRP A 217 -4.68 4.50 12.98
CA TRP A 217 -5.42 5.18 11.91
C TRP A 217 -6.29 4.25 11.04
N HIS A 218 -6.35 2.94 11.29
CA HIS A 218 -7.27 2.05 10.59
C HIS A 218 -8.66 1.99 11.23
N GLY A 219 -8.85 2.55 12.43
CA GLY A 219 -10.17 2.70 13.05
C GLY A 219 -10.85 1.38 13.42
N LEU A 220 -10.07 0.34 13.74
CA LEU A 220 -10.60 -1.01 13.95
C LEU A 220 -11.42 -1.13 15.25
N ALA A 221 -11.01 -0.43 16.31
CA ALA A 221 -11.71 -0.46 17.58
C ALA A 221 -13.05 0.27 17.47
N GLU A 222 -13.05 1.44 16.83
CA GLU A 222 -14.21 2.25 16.53
C GLU A 222 -15.19 1.52 15.60
N MET A 223 -14.66 0.81 14.61
CA MET A 223 -15.44 -0.08 13.74
C MET A 223 -16.18 -1.16 14.55
N VAL A 224 -15.47 -1.91 15.40
CA VAL A 224 -16.08 -2.98 16.20
C VAL A 224 -17.11 -2.41 17.18
N ALA A 225 -16.79 -1.31 17.87
CA ALA A 225 -17.71 -0.64 18.77
C ALA A 225 -18.99 -0.19 18.06
N ALA A 226 -18.89 0.41 16.87
CA ALA A 226 -20.06 0.89 16.15
C ALA A 226 -20.96 -0.24 15.61
N LEU A 227 -20.38 -1.39 15.25
CA LEU A 227 -21.17 -2.57 14.87
C LEU A 227 -21.96 -3.13 16.07
N ASP A 228 -21.36 -3.08 17.27
CA ASP A 228 -22.00 -3.51 18.51
C ASP A 228 -23.07 -2.53 18.99
N ASP A 229 -22.78 -1.23 18.98
CA ASP A 229 -23.72 -0.18 19.37
C ASP A 229 -25.00 -0.19 18.49
N GLN A 230 -24.90 -0.66 17.25
CA GLN A 230 -26.02 -0.86 16.32
C GLN A 230 -26.69 -2.25 16.43
N GLY A 231 -26.27 -3.09 17.37
CA GLY A 231 -26.88 -4.40 17.63
C GLY A 231 -26.62 -5.45 16.55
N LEU A 232 -25.61 -5.26 15.69
CA LEU A 232 -25.38 -6.17 14.56
C LEU A 232 -24.85 -7.52 15.02
N PHE A 233 -24.03 -7.59 16.07
CA PHE A 233 -23.59 -8.86 16.65
C PHE A 233 -24.75 -9.67 17.25
N ALA A 234 -25.70 -8.99 17.91
CA ALA A 234 -26.92 -9.61 18.42
C ALA A 234 -27.80 -10.16 17.28
N SER A 235 -27.75 -9.53 16.11
CA SER A 235 -28.42 -9.98 14.88
C SER A 235 -27.67 -11.09 14.13
N GLY A 236 -26.59 -11.62 14.71
CA GLY A 236 -25.82 -12.72 14.13
C GLY A 236 -24.71 -12.28 13.18
N LEU A 237 -24.21 -11.05 13.25
CA LEU A 237 -22.99 -10.65 12.53
C LEU A 237 -21.75 -11.29 13.19
N GLU A 238 -20.76 -11.64 12.39
CA GLU A 238 -19.41 -12.00 12.84
C GLU A 238 -18.37 -11.08 12.21
N VAL A 239 -17.26 -10.84 12.92
CA VAL A 239 -16.13 -10.06 12.44
C VAL A 239 -14.87 -10.91 12.41
N LEU A 240 -14.16 -10.88 11.28
CA LEU A 240 -12.88 -11.55 11.06
C LEU A 240 -11.78 -10.52 10.79
N LEU A 241 -10.86 -10.37 11.74
CA LEU A 241 -9.70 -9.48 11.65
C LEU A 241 -8.45 -10.30 11.35
N VAL A 242 -7.96 -10.20 10.10
CA VAL A 242 -6.80 -10.95 9.61
C VAL A 242 -5.56 -10.07 9.60
N GLY A 243 -4.71 -10.23 10.60
CA GLY A 243 -3.49 -9.45 10.73
C GLY A 243 -3.07 -9.25 12.18
N ASP A 244 -2.14 -8.31 12.37
CA ASP A 244 -1.60 -7.95 13.67
C ASP A 244 -1.11 -6.50 13.65
N GLY A 245 -0.84 -5.94 14.82
CA GLY A 245 -0.24 -4.63 14.97
C GLY A 245 -0.44 -4.01 16.36
N PRO A 246 0.07 -2.79 16.57
CA PRO A 246 0.09 -2.14 17.88
C PRO A 246 -1.29 -1.98 18.54
N VAL A 247 -2.39 -1.96 17.78
CA VAL A 247 -3.75 -1.83 18.36
C VAL A 247 -4.40 -3.18 18.70
N ARG A 248 -3.73 -4.31 18.47
CA ARG A 248 -4.27 -5.62 18.82
C ARG A 248 -4.64 -5.75 20.31
N PRO A 249 -3.80 -5.34 21.29
CA PRO A 249 -4.17 -5.45 22.71
C PRO A 249 -5.42 -4.62 23.07
N GLU A 250 -5.59 -3.46 22.42
CA GLU A 250 -6.77 -2.62 22.58
C GLU A 250 -8.03 -3.30 22.03
N LEU A 251 -7.94 -3.91 20.84
CA LEU A 251 -9.03 -4.68 20.25
C LEU A 251 -9.43 -5.87 21.12
N GLU A 252 -8.47 -6.66 21.61
CA GLU A 252 -8.74 -7.81 22.48
C GLU A 252 -9.37 -7.38 23.82
N ARG A 253 -9.00 -6.20 24.34
CA ARG A 253 -9.65 -5.62 25.52
C ARG A 253 -11.09 -5.20 25.22
N LEU A 254 -11.33 -4.48 24.12
CA LEU A 254 -12.66 -4.06 23.69
C LEU A 254 -13.61 -5.26 23.51
N VAL A 255 -13.12 -6.32 22.85
CA VAL A 255 -13.89 -7.55 22.62
C VAL A 255 -14.35 -8.17 23.93
N ARG A 256 -13.47 -8.25 24.94
CA ARG A 256 -13.82 -8.77 26.27
C ARG A 256 -14.79 -7.87 27.03
N GLU A 257 -14.53 -6.57 27.04
CA GLU A 257 -15.38 -5.60 27.74
C GLU A 257 -16.81 -5.55 27.20
N ARG A 258 -16.99 -5.82 25.91
CA ARG A 258 -18.30 -5.86 25.24
C ARG A 258 -18.90 -7.27 25.12
N SER A 259 -18.26 -8.29 25.71
CA SER A 259 -18.71 -9.69 25.64
C SER A 259 -18.88 -10.21 24.20
N LEU A 260 -17.96 -9.83 23.31
CA LEU A 260 -17.98 -10.17 21.87
C LEU A 260 -17.10 -11.39 21.55
N GLU A 261 -16.64 -12.13 22.56
CA GLU A 261 -15.90 -13.37 22.38
C GLU A 261 -16.73 -14.37 21.54
N GLY A 262 -16.09 -14.98 20.54
CA GLY A 262 -16.76 -15.87 19.58
C GLY A 262 -17.49 -15.14 18.43
N ARG A 263 -17.70 -13.83 18.52
CA ARG A 263 -18.22 -13.00 17.42
C ARG A 263 -17.13 -12.23 16.68
N VAL A 264 -16.06 -11.85 17.38
CA VAL A 264 -14.89 -11.19 16.80
C VAL A 264 -13.70 -12.13 16.86
N VAL A 265 -13.18 -12.53 15.70
CA VAL A 265 -12.03 -13.41 15.56
C VAL A 265 -10.82 -12.62 15.06
N ILE A 266 -9.73 -12.61 15.83
CA ILE A 266 -8.45 -12.04 15.44
C ILE A 266 -7.48 -13.18 15.14
N THR A 267 -7.03 -13.32 13.90
CA THR A 267 -6.21 -14.49 13.49
C THR A 267 -4.73 -14.34 13.79
N GLY A 268 -4.23 -13.11 13.97
CA GLY A 268 -2.80 -12.82 13.84
C GLY A 268 -2.36 -12.78 12.36
N PRO A 269 -1.05 -12.67 12.10
CA PRO A 269 -0.53 -12.59 10.74
C PRO A 269 -0.58 -13.97 10.05
N VAL A 270 -1.05 -14.02 8.80
CA VAL A 270 -1.19 -15.27 8.02
C VAL A 270 -0.45 -15.19 6.69
N ASP A 271 -0.09 -16.33 6.08
CA ASP A 271 0.52 -16.34 4.75
C ASP A 271 -0.48 -15.96 3.65
N ARG A 272 -0.01 -15.88 2.40
CA ARG A 272 -0.83 -15.42 1.27
C ARG A 272 -1.97 -16.39 0.96
N GLU A 273 -1.73 -17.69 1.03
CA GLU A 273 -2.74 -18.71 0.74
C GLU A 273 -3.87 -18.69 1.78
N THR A 274 -3.49 -18.64 3.07
CA THR A 274 -4.44 -18.53 4.18
C THR A 274 -5.21 -17.21 4.15
N LEU A 275 -4.56 -16.11 3.74
CA LEU A 275 -5.24 -14.83 3.53
C LEU A 275 -6.35 -14.94 2.46
N VAL A 276 -6.07 -15.61 1.34
CA VAL A 276 -7.06 -15.84 0.28
C VAL A 276 -8.21 -16.70 0.80
N ALA A 277 -7.94 -17.74 1.59
CA ALA A 277 -8.97 -18.56 2.22
C ALA A 277 -9.84 -17.76 3.22
N HIS A 278 -9.23 -16.87 4.00
CA HIS A 278 -10.00 -15.98 4.89
C HIS A 278 -10.86 -14.99 4.12
N LEU A 279 -10.32 -14.39 3.04
CA LEU A 279 -11.11 -13.54 2.15
C LEU A 279 -12.28 -14.31 1.56
N ALA A 280 -12.08 -15.55 1.11
CA ALA A 280 -13.15 -16.42 0.63
C ALA A 280 -14.28 -16.57 1.65
N ALA A 281 -13.94 -16.66 2.94
CA ALA A 281 -14.87 -16.82 4.05
C ALA A 281 -15.55 -15.53 4.53
N MET A 282 -15.17 -14.34 4.01
CA MET A 282 -15.84 -13.06 4.28
C MET A 282 -16.98 -12.83 3.28
N ASP A 283 -18.08 -12.26 3.72
CA ASP A 283 -19.19 -11.83 2.86
C ASP A 283 -19.06 -10.33 2.52
N ILE A 284 -18.60 -9.54 3.50
CA ILE A 284 -18.36 -8.10 3.37
C ILE A 284 -16.91 -7.82 3.77
N ALA A 285 -16.14 -7.18 2.90
CA ALA A 285 -14.81 -6.70 3.22
C ALA A 285 -14.84 -5.21 3.56
N VAL A 286 -14.13 -4.79 4.61
CA VAL A 286 -14.23 -3.41 5.12
C VAL A 286 -12.90 -2.70 5.13
N GLN A 287 -12.94 -1.42 4.78
CA GLN A 287 -11.86 -0.46 4.92
C GLN A 287 -12.40 0.68 5.80
N PRO A 288 -12.30 0.62 7.14
CA PRO A 288 -12.97 1.58 8.02
C PRO A 288 -12.34 2.97 8.00
N ALA A 289 -11.07 3.05 7.62
CA ALA A 289 -10.36 4.29 7.41
C ALA A 289 -9.31 4.13 6.33
N ALA A 290 -8.96 5.23 5.68
CA ALA A 290 -7.90 5.29 4.67
C ALA A 290 -7.14 6.61 4.79
N THR A 291 -5.84 6.54 4.50
CA THR A 291 -4.99 7.72 4.35
C THR A 291 -5.38 8.45 3.07
N ALA A 292 -5.73 9.73 3.16
CA ALA A 292 -6.42 10.49 2.11
C ALA A 292 -5.70 10.59 0.75
N TYR A 293 -4.39 10.36 0.71
CA TYR A 293 -3.58 10.41 -0.53
C TYR A 293 -3.05 9.03 -0.96
N ALA A 294 -3.20 7.99 -0.14
CA ALA A 294 -2.59 6.69 -0.42
C ALA A 294 -3.40 5.90 -1.46
N SER A 295 -2.74 4.93 -2.12
CA SER A 295 -3.42 3.92 -2.94
C SER A 295 -3.68 2.65 -2.12
N PRO A 296 -4.93 2.36 -1.75
CA PRO A 296 -5.26 1.35 -0.74
C PRO A 296 -5.19 -0.07 -1.33
N MET A 297 -4.02 -0.73 -1.28
CA MET A 297 -3.83 -2.09 -1.85
C MET A 297 -4.94 -3.09 -1.48
N LYS A 298 -5.37 -3.07 -0.23
CA LYS A 298 -6.43 -3.96 0.30
C LYS A 298 -7.76 -3.81 -0.43
N LEU A 299 -8.11 -2.58 -0.84
CA LEU A 299 -9.30 -2.34 -1.65
C LEU A 299 -9.22 -3.09 -2.98
N PHE A 300 -8.07 -3.07 -3.65
CA PHE A 300 -7.86 -3.81 -4.90
C PHE A 300 -7.96 -5.33 -4.69
N GLU A 301 -7.44 -5.84 -3.57
CA GLU A 301 -7.57 -7.26 -3.19
C GLU A 301 -9.03 -7.66 -2.95
N TYR A 302 -9.81 -6.85 -2.24
CA TYR A 302 -11.22 -7.13 -1.98
C TYR A 302 -12.04 -7.13 -3.27
N LEU A 303 -11.80 -6.16 -4.15
CA LEU A 303 -12.47 -6.08 -5.45
C LEU A 303 -12.07 -7.25 -6.35
N ALA A 304 -10.79 -7.62 -6.39
CA ALA A 304 -10.32 -8.78 -7.16
C ALA A 304 -10.91 -10.10 -6.62
N ALA A 305 -11.00 -10.25 -5.30
CA ALA A 305 -11.68 -11.36 -4.64
C ALA A 305 -13.20 -11.36 -4.87
N GLY A 306 -13.76 -10.28 -5.44
CA GLY A 306 -15.19 -10.14 -5.70
C GLY A 306 -16.02 -10.01 -4.44
N LYS A 307 -15.51 -9.32 -3.42
CA LYS A 307 -16.21 -9.07 -2.16
C LYS A 307 -17.01 -7.79 -2.25
N ALA A 308 -18.16 -7.75 -1.57
CA ALA A 308 -18.85 -6.49 -1.32
C ALA A 308 -17.99 -5.64 -0.38
N VAL A 309 -17.75 -4.38 -0.72
CA VAL A 309 -16.83 -3.51 0.03
C VAL A 309 -17.56 -2.35 0.68
N VAL A 310 -17.25 -2.07 1.95
CA VAL A 310 -17.57 -0.80 2.62
C VAL A 310 -16.29 0.01 2.83
N ALA A 311 -16.24 1.24 2.31
CA ALA A 311 -15.06 2.10 2.37
C ALA A 311 -15.44 3.59 2.57
N PRO A 312 -14.55 4.43 3.13
CA PRO A 312 -14.87 5.84 3.35
C PRO A 312 -14.93 6.60 2.02
N ASP A 313 -15.84 7.56 1.94
CA ASP A 313 -16.05 8.42 0.78
C ASP A 313 -14.94 9.49 0.67
N GLN A 314 -13.74 9.05 0.35
CA GLN A 314 -12.55 9.88 0.16
C GLN A 314 -12.16 9.99 -1.32
N ALA A 315 -11.51 11.10 -1.68
CA ALA A 315 -11.13 11.36 -3.07
C ALA A 315 -10.26 10.24 -3.67
N ASN A 316 -9.26 9.74 -2.93
CA ASN A 316 -8.40 8.63 -3.37
C ASN A 316 -9.15 7.28 -3.46
N ILE A 317 -10.19 7.07 -2.66
CA ILE A 317 -11.05 5.88 -2.74
C ILE A 317 -11.93 5.96 -4.00
N ARG A 318 -12.48 7.14 -4.29
CA ARG A 318 -13.28 7.41 -5.50
C ARG A 318 -12.49 7.30 -6.81
N GLU A 319 -11.16 7.34 -6.76
CA GLU A 319 -10.32 7.01 -7.92
C GLU A 319 -10.41 5.51 -8.30
N VAL A 320 -10.80 4.65 -7.35
CA VAL A 320 -10.85 3.20 -7.52
C VAL A 320 -12.29 2.71 -7.68
N VAL A 321 -13.24 3.21 -6.90
CA VAL A 321 -14.62 2.71 -6.84
C VAL A 321 -15.65 3.83 -6.92
N ARG A 322 -16.87 3.49 -7.37
CA ARG A 322 -18.04 4.36 -7.31
C ARG A 322 -19.05 3.80 -6.32
N ASP A 323 -19.68 4.70 -5.56
CA ASP A 323 -20.73 4.33 -4.59
C ASP A 323 -21.90 3.65 -5.29
N GLY A 324 -22.39 2.56 -4.69
CA GLY A 324 -23.47 1.73 -5.21
C GLY A 324 -23.14 0.88 -6.45
N VAL A 325 -21.91 0.99 -7.00
CA VAL A 325 -21.49 0.24 -8.20
C VAL A 325 -20.47 -0.84 -7.84
N GLU A 326 -19.28 -0.46 -7.36
CA GLU A 326 -18.25 -1.42 -6.95
C GLU A 326 -18.15 -1.57 -5.43
N ALA A 327 -18.61 -0.57 -4.67
CA ALA A 327 -18.56 -0.53 -3.22
C ALA A 327 -19.72 0.32 -2.69
N VAL A 328 -19.99 0.22 -1.39
CA VAL A 328 -20.83 1.19 -0.66
C VAL A 328 -19.93 2.12 0.14
N LEU A 329 -20.15 3.42 -0.01
CA LEU A 329 -19.35 4.45 0.64
C LEU A 329 -20.07 5.08 1.84
N PHE A 330 -19.29 5.49 2.84
CA PHE A 330 -19.76 6.20 4.04
C PHE A 330 -18.91 7.45 4.31
N ALA A 331 -19.46 8.42 5.03
CA ALA A 331 -18.72 9.64 5.34
C ALA A 331 -17.47 9.34 6.22
N PRO A 332 -16.27 9.84 5.88
CA PRO A 332 -15.06 9.57 6.67
C PRO A 332 -15.22 9.96 8.15
N GLY A 333 -14.96 9.02 9.06
CA GLY A 333 -15.12 9.21 10.51
C GLY A 333 -16.53 8.99 11.06
N ASP A 334 -17.55 8.84 10.20
CA ASP A 334 -18.92 8.47 10.61
C ASP A 334 -19.03 6.95 10.78
N PHE A 335 -18.59 6.42 11.92
CA PHE A 335 -18.67 4.99 12.22
C PHE A 335 -20.11 4.48 12.39
N ALA A 336 -21.05 5.35 12.78
CA ALA A 336 -22.47 5.00 12.79
C ALA A 336 -23.00 4.81 11.35
N GLY A 337 -22.58 5.67 10.42
CA GLY A 337 -22.82 5.53 8.98
C GLY A 337 -22.16 4.31 8.39
N PHE A 338 -20.92 4.02 8.76
CA PHE A 338 -20.26 2.76 8.41
C PHE A 338 -21.11 1.54 8.81
N ALA A 339 -21.56 1.49 10.07
CA ALA A 339 -22.35 0.37 10.57
C ALA A 339 -23.69 0.23 9.83
N ARG A 340 -24.36 1.35 9.48
CA ARG A 340 -25.57 1.33 8.63
C ARG A 340 -25.29 0.73 7.24
N ARG A 341 -24.15 1.03 6.63
CA ARG A 341 -23.77 0.43 5.33
C ARG A 341 -23.44 -1.05 5.45
N VAL A 342 -22.82 -1.48 6.55
CA VAL A 342 -22.61 -2.91 6.83
C VAL A 342 -23.95 -3.62 7.02
N GLU A 343 -24.89 -3.03 7.75
CA GLU A 343 -26.23 -3.59 7.96
C GLU A 343 -27.01 -3.72 6.65
N GLU A 344 -26.99 -2.68 5.80
CA GLU A 344 -27.57 -2.69 4.45
C GLU A 344 -27.06 -3.91 3.66
N LEU A 345 -25.74 -4.07 3.61
CA LEU A 345 -25.14 -5.21 2.93
C LEU A 345 -25.46 -6.53 3.62
N ALA A 346 -25.52 -6.60 4.95
CA ALA A 346 -25.83 -7.83 5.69
C ALA A 346 -27.25 -8.34 5.38
N LYS A 347 -28.20 -7.44 5.13
CA LYS A 347 -29.60 -7.76 4.81
C LYS A 347 -29.87 -8.06 3.34
N ASP A 348 -28.97 -7.70 2.42
CA ASP A 348 -29.17 -7.86 0.98
C ASP A 348 -28.03 -8.66 0.30
N PRO A 349 -28.12 -10.01 0.28
CA PRO A 349 -27.17 -10.87 -0.42
C PRO A 349 -27.06 -10.59 -1.92
N ALA A 350 -28.16 -10.14 -2.56
CA ALA A 350 -28.16 -9.85 -4.00
C ALA A 350 -27.36 -8.57 -4.31
N LEU A 351 -27.46 -7.55 -3.46
CA LEU A 351 -26.58 -6.38 -3.51
C LEU A 351 -25.12 -6.77 -3.27
N ARG A 352 -24.82 -7.62 -2.28
CA ARG A 352 -23.44 -8.10 -2.05
C ARG A 352 -22.84 -8.75 -3.29
N GLN A 353 -23.58 -9.68 -3.90
CA GLN A 353 -23.15 -10.35 -5.13
C GLN A 353 -22.95 -9.35 -6.28
N ARG A 354 -23.90 -8.43 -6.49
CA ARG A 354 -23.83 -7.42 -7.56
C ARG A 354 -22.58 -6.54 -7.42
N LEU A 355 -22.30 -6.02 -6.23
CA LEU A 355 -21.12 -5.18 -5.97
C LEU A 355 -19.83 -5.97 -6.15
N GLY A 356 -19.76 -7.19 -5.60
CA GLY A 356 -18.59 -8.06 -5.72
C GLY A 356 -18.23 -8.38 -7.17
N GLU A 357 -19.24 -8.74 -7.98
CA GLU A 357 -19.05 -8.98 -9.41
C GLU A 357 -18.62 -7.72 -10.17
N ALA A 358 -19.21 -6.55 -9.86
CA ALA A 358 -18.82 -5.28 -10.46
C ALA A 358 -17.38 -4.90 -10.10
N GLY A 359 -16.99 -5.07 -8.84
CA GLY A 359 -15.62 -4.86 -8.37
C GLY A 359 -14.62 -5.74 -9.12
N ARG A 360 -14.91 -7.03 -9.25
CA ARG A 360 -14.04 -7.98 -9.97
C ARG A 360 -13.91 -7.63 -11.45
N ARG A 361 -15.02 -7.29 -12.12
CA ARG A 361 -15.01 -6.83 -13.52
C ARG A 361 -14.19 -5.55 -13.68
N SER A 362 -14.32 -4.60 -12.74
CA SER A 362 -13.58 -3.33 -12.75
C SER A 362 -12.06 -3.54 -12.63
N MET A 363 -11.62 -4.47 -11.77
CA MET A 363 -10.19 -4.80 -11.66
C MET A 363 -9.62 -5.37 -12.97
N ALA A 364 -10.36 -6.27 -13.63
CA ALA A 364 -9.96 -6.84 -14.91
C ALA A 364 -9.94 -5.79 -16.04
N ALA A 365 -11.00 -4.99 -16.16
CA ALA A 365 -11.14 -3.98 -17.22
C ALA A 365 -10.16 -2.81 -17.06
N GLY A 366 -9.93 -2.35 -15.82
CA GLY A 366 -9.05 -1.23 -15.52
C GLY A 366 -7.55 -1.53 -15.63
N ARG A 367 -7.16 -2.78 -15.93
CA ARG A 367 -5.77 -3.26 -15.94
C ARG A 367 -4.99 -2.86 -14.67
N ARG A 368 -5.65 -2.86 -13.52
CA ARG A 368 -5.09 -2.42 -12.22
C ARG A 368 -4.23 -3.52 -11.59
N THR A 369 -3.20 -3.93 -12.31
CA THR A 369 -2.31 -5.03 -11.92
C THR A 369 -0.89 -4.56 -11.74
N TRP A 370 -0.13 -5.26 -10.88
CA TRP A 370 1.30 -4.97 -10.74
C TRP A 370 2.05 -5.15 -12.06
N LYS A 371 1.67 -6.16 -12.86
CA LYS A 371 2.25 -6.42 -14.19
C LYS A 371 2.05 -5.24 -15.15
N GLU A 372 0.84 -4.68 -15.20
CA GLU A 372 0.57 -3.50 -16.03
C GLU A 372 1.36 -2.28 -15.53
N ASN A 373 1.49 -2.10 -14.21
CA ASN A 373 2.32 -1.03 -13.67
C ASN A 373 3.78 -1.14 -14.14
N ALA A 374 4.38 -2.33 -14.05
CA ALA A 374 5.73 -2.54 -14.57
C ALA A 374 5.83 -2.24 -16.08
N ALA A 375 4.84 -2.65 -16.88
CA ALA A 375 4.80 -2.39 -18.32
C ALA A 375 4.68 -0.88 -18.64
N ARG A 376 3.84 -0.16 -17.90
CA ARG A 376 3.68 1.30 -18.03
C ARG A 376 4.96 2.03 -17.66
N VAL A 377 5.67 1.61 -16.61
CA VAL A 377 6.98 2.17 -16.27
C VAL A 377 7.98 1.96 -17.41
N ALA A 378 8.06 0.74 -17.96
CA ALA A 378 8.95 0.45 -19.08
C ALA A 378 8.62 1.31 -20.32
N ALA A 379 7.33 1.51 -20.62
CA ALA A 379 6.88 2.37 -21.72
C ALA A 379 7.24 3.86 -21.48
N LEU A 380 7.10 4.35 -20.24
CA LEU A 380 7.52 5.71 -19.88
C LEU A 380 9.02 5.92 -20.12
N VAL A 381 9.84 4.91 -19.78
CA VAL A 381 11.29 4.95 -20.03
C VAL A 381 11.61 4.88 -21.52
N ALA A 382 10.96 3.99 -22.27
CA ALA A 382 11.17 3.89 -23.72
C ALA A 382 10.90 5.22 -24.43
N ALA A 383 9.87 5.96 -24.02
CA ALA A 383 9.54 7.28 -24.56
C ALA A 383 10.54 8.40 -24.18
N LEU A 384 11.46 8.16 -23.24
CA LEU A 384 12.55 9.09 -22.91
C LEU A 384 13.82 8.84 -23.75
N ILE A 385 13.97 7.63 -24.28
CA ILE A 385 15.16 7.17 -25.00
C ILE A 385 14.96 7.25 -26.52
N ALA A 386 13.70 7.20 -26.98
CA ALA A 386 13.31 7.47 -28.36
C ALA A 386 13.44 8.95 -28.70
#